data_AF-M5S5A8-F1
#
_entry.id   AF-M5S5A8-F1
#
_cell.length_a   1.000
_cell.length_b   1.000
_cell.length_c   1.000
_cell.angle_alpha   90.00
_cell.angle_beta   90.00
_cell.angle_gamma   90.00
#
_symmetry.space_group_name_H-M   'P 1'
#
loop_
_entity.id
_entity.type
_entity.pdbx_description
1 polymer ?
#
loop_
_entity_poly.entity_id
_entity_poly.type
_entity_poly.pdbx_seq_one_letter_code
_entity_poly.pdbx_strand_id
1 'polypeptide(L)'
;MAQSDQVGCQFQFIPHTSEYREMPKGSIKISQTRKELGLSQLQLAVQAGVAVRTLQFAEAGKRHLSAKMLRRIADALSLPYEEVISDTSQKDDQFDAWPWSLSQFIQSKTVPSDEAFCENEADACGVIQRMRDSWRMHLDGSDPTEDDRLFVAADKKLNERYGSYEDRYLAVWRRHPQSILLAAADGKRYGASVVLPVTDSAYERLRDGVISFMDIGPDDILDESQNLVLDSAVEFKDAGGSAWYKVTDSLSYAVFCQIAMLSIDPMAEDFRMVSFGASPINIRRLKSIGFQECGTTMPEFNFPICEFAQQHSDESDDTYTRVSTTSHYAHLFHRVVGSRFRSVTRRRVITNSLRAFQCIVKPASDDRAYDSACSVA
;
A
#
# COMPACT_ATOMS: atom_id res chain seq x y z
N MET A 1 -28.84 -41.83 59.92
CA MET A 1 -29.81 -40.73 59.71
C MET A 1 -29.09 -39.42 59.93
N ALA A 2 -28.76 -38.71 58.85
CA ALA A 2 -28.43 -37.29 58.86
C ALA A 2 -28.62 -36.79 57.41
N GLN A 3 -29.72 -36.07 57.18
CA GLN A 3 -29.99 -35.34 55.93
C GLN A 3 -29.23 -34.01 55.99
N SER A 4 -28.50 -33.70 54.93
CA SER A 4 -27.82 -32.42 54.71
C SER A 4 -28.45 -31.77 53.49
N ASP A 5 -29.34 -30.81 53.72
CA ASP A 5 -29.94 -29.96 52.69
C ASP A 5 -28.90 -28.97 52.14
N GLN A 6 -28.51 -29.13 50.88
CA GLN A 6 -27.79 -28.11 50.13
C GLN A 6 -28.77 -27.28 49.32
N VAL A 7 -29.01 -26.04 49.77
CA VAL A 7 -29.71 -25.01 49.01
C VAL A 7 -28.75 -24.44 47.97
N GLY A 8 -28.88 -24.90 46.72
CA GLY A 8 -28.14 -24.36 45.59
C GLY A 8 -28.75 -23.05 45.09
N CYS A 9 -28.09 -21.92 45.36
CA CYS A 9 -28.37 -20.65 44.69
C CYS A 9 -27.85 -20.71 43.24
N GLN A 10 -28.76 -20.89 42.28
CA GLN A 10 -28.45 -20.70 40.86
C GLN A 10 -28.34 -19.21 40.54
N PHE A 11 -27.11 -18.70 40.43
CA PHE A 11 -26.85 -17.43 39.75
C PHE A 11 -26.88 -17.66 38.24
N GLN A 12 -27.93 -17.20 37.57
CA GLN A 12 -27.97 -17.12 36.12
C GLN A 12 -27.04 -15.99 35.66
N PHE A 13 -25.89 -16.37 35.11
CA PHE A 13 -25.03 -15.48 34.35
C PHE A 13 -25.76 -15.13 33.04
N ILE A 14 -26.19 -13.88 32.87
CA ILE A 14 -26.65 -13.36 31.58
C ILE A 14 -25.39 -12.91 30.82
N PRO A 15 -24.97 -13.62 29.76
CA PRO A 15 -23.84 -13.16 28.96
C PRO A 15 -24.27 -11.88 28.23
N HIS A 16 -23.66 -10.74 28.59
CA HIS A 16 -23.67 -9.56 27.74
C HIS A 16 -22.76 -9.82 26.55
N THR A 17 -23.27 -10.52 25.53
CA THR A 17 -22.69 -10.46 24.19
C THR A 17 -22.99 -9.08 23.64
N SER A 18 -22.04 -8.15 23.86
CA SER A 18 -21.99 -6.89 23.13
C SER A 18 -21.66 -7.22 21.67
N GLU A 19 -22.65 -7.68 20.91
CA GLU A 19 -22.66 -7.63 19.46
C GLU A 19 -22.47 -6.15 19.09
N TYR A 20 -21.23 -5.77 18.77
CA TYR A 20 -20.96 -4.52 18.08
C TYR A 20 -21.61 -4.64 16.70
N ARG A 21 -22.90 -4.29 16.60
CA ARG A 21 -23.59 -4.19 15.32
C ARG A 21 -22.86 -3.14 14.50
N GLU A 22 -22.20 -3.62 13.46
CA GLU A 22 -21.51 -2.78 12.49
C GLU A 22 -22.48 -1.72 11.97
N MET A 23 -22.12 -0.45 12.13
CA MET A 23 -23.02 0.64 11.77
C MET A 23 -23.11 0.73 10.23
N PRO A 24 -24.28 0.95 9.63
CA PRO A 24 -24.42 1.00 8.18
C PRO A 24 -23.77 2.25 7.56
N LYS A 25 -23.32 2.15 6.31
CA LYS A 25 -22.82 3.26 5.49
C LYS A 25 -23.90 3.71 4.52
N GLY A 26 -23.87 4.99 4.10
CA GLY A 26 -24.76 5.49 3.05
C GLY A 26 -24.32 5.05 1.64
N SER A 27 -25.27 4.99 0.71
CA SER A 27 -25.10 4.57 -0.69
C SER A 27 -24.98 5.76 -1.66
N ILE A 28 -24.25 5.58 -2.76
CA ILE A 28 -24.19 6.54 -3.88
C ILE A 28 -25.57 6.83 -4.50
N LYS A 29 -26.52 5.89 -4.37
CA LYS A 29 -27.91 6.04 -4.82
C LYS A 29 -28.58 7.28 -4.21
N ILE A 30 -28.23 7.63 -2.97
CA ILE A 30 -28.73 8.84 -2.30
C ILE A 30 -28.46 10.08 -3.16
N SER A 31 -27.23 10.22 -3.68
CA SER A 31 -26.88 11.39 -4.51
C SER A 31 -27.55 11.34 -5.89
N GLN A 32 -27.76 10.15 -6.45
CA GLN A 32 -28.38 9.99 -7.77
C GLN A 32 -29.86 10.38 -7.70
N THR A 33 -30.62 9.75 -6.80
CA THR A 33 -32.05 10.03 -6.61
C THR A 33 -32.30 11.47 -6.19
N ARG A 34 -31.46 12.05 -5.33
CA ARG A 34 -31.58 13.48 -4.98
C ARG A 34 -31.49 14.37 -6.23
N LYS A 35 -30.55 14.09 -7.14
CA LYS A 35 -30.36 14.86 -8.38
C LYS A 35 -31.52 14.67 -9.36
N GLU A 36 -32.03 13.44 -9.48
CA GLU A 36 -33.22 13.13 -10.29
C GLU A 36 -34.47 13.88 -9.82
N LEU A 37 -34.61 14.06 -8.50
CA LEU A 37 -35.66 14.87 -7.89
C LEU A 37 -35.39 16.39 -7.95
N GLY A 38 -34.26 16.82 -8.52
CA GLY A 38 -33.90 18.24 -8.62
C GLY A 38 -33.62 18.92 -7.27
N LEU A 39 -33.31 18.15 -6.22
CA LEU A 39 -33.10 18.66 -4.88
C LEU A 39 -31.63 19.07 -4.66
N SER A 40 -31.42 20.22 -4.03
CA SER A 40 -30.13 20.58 -3.44
C SER A 40 -29.85 19.76 -2.18
N GLN A 41 -28.58 19.63 -1.78
CA GLN A 41 -28.21 18.97 -0.51
C GLN A 41 -28.87 19.64 0.69
N LEU A 42 -29.01 20.97 0.69
CA LEU A 42 -29.69 21.70 1.76
C LEU A 42 -31.16 21.31 1.85
N GLN A 43 -31.88 21.27 0.71
CA GLN A 43 -33.29 20.90 0.67
C GLN A 43 -33.52 19.49 1.18
N LEU A 44 -32.75 18.50 0.71
CA LEU A 44 -32.89 17.13 1.17
C LEU A 44 -32.53 16.99 2.66
N ALA A 45 -31.49 17.68 3.13
CA ALA A 45 -31.10 17.65 4.54
C ALA A 45 -32.20 18.21 5.44
N VAL A 46 -32.84 19.32 5.04
CA VAL A 46 -34.00 19.89 5.73
C VAL A 46 -35.17 18.91 5.71
N GLN A 47 -35.48 18.31 4.56
CA GLN A 47 -36.58 17.35 4.40
C GLN A 47 -36.39 16.08 5.25
N ALA A 48 -35.18 15.52 5.29
CA ALA A 48 -34.82 14.39 6.15
C ALA A 48 -34.63 14.82 7.63
N GLY A 49 -34.56 16.12 7.90
CA GLY A 49 -34.22 16.72 9.20
C GLY A 49 -32.87 16.27 9.76
N VAL A 50 -31.87 16.14 8.88
CA VAL A 50 -30.48 15.85 9.23
C VAL A 50 -29.60 17.06 8.92
N ALA A 51 -28.40 17.14 9.49
CA ALA A 51 -27.46 18.18 9.11
C ALA A 51 -26.96 17.95 7.66
N VAL A 52 -26.74 19.03 6.90
CA VAL A 52 -26.21 18.95 5.51
C VAL A 52 -24.93 18.14 5.44
N ARG A 53 -24.04 18.30 6.43
CA ARG A 53 -22.79 17.54 6.53
C ARG A 53 -23.04 16.03 6.73
N THR A 54 -24.07 15.65 7.47
CA THR A 54 -24.48 14.25 7.64
C THR A 54 -24.94 13.67 6.30
N LEU A 55 -25.73 14.42 5.53
CA LEU A 55 -26.15 14.01 4.19
C LEU A 55 -24.95 13.87 3.24
N GLN A 56 -24.00 14.80 3.27
CA GLN A 56 -22.76 14.70 2.48
C GLN A 56 -21.96 13.43 2.79
N PHE A 57 -21.89 13.04 4.07
CA PHE A 57 -21.24 11.78 4.44
C PHE A 57 -22.04 10.55 3.98
N ALA A 58 -23.37 10.62 4.00
CA ALA A 58 -24.23 9.57 3.50
C ALA A 58 -24.05 9.39 1.98
N GLU A 59 -24.11 10.48 1.21
CA GLU A 59 -23.92 10.49 -0.24
C GLU A 59 -22.54 10.01 -0.67
N ALA A 60 -21.51 10.28 0.15
CA ALA A 60 -20.14 9.87 -0.14
C ALA A 60 -19.84 8.41 0.26
N GLY A 61 -20.70 7.74 1.03
CA GLY A 61 -20.44 6.41 1.60
C GLY A 61 -19.25 6.34 2.56
N LYS A 62 -18.70 7.49 2.99
CA LYS A 62 -17.42 7.58 3.70
C LYS A 62 -17.49 7.33 5.20
N ARG A 63 -18.68 7.41 5.82
CA ARG A 63 -18.82 7.30 7.28
C ARG A 63 -20.00 6.43 7.68
N HIS A 64 -19.77 5.66 8.74
CA HIS A 64 -20.82 4.95 9.45
C HIS A 64 -21.82 5.94 10.04
N LEU A 65 -23.08 5.80 9.68
CA LEU A 65 -24.18 6.62 10.15
C LEU A 65 -25.11 5.76 10.98
N SER A 66 -25.81 6.39 11.93
CA SER A 66 -26.84 5.64 12.66
C SER A 66 -27.90 5.17 11.66
N ALA A 67 -28.37 3.93 11.82
CA ALA A 67 -29.47 3.39 11.01
C ALA A 67 -30.69 4.33 11.01
N LYS A 68 -30.95 5.01 12.15
CA LYS A 68 -31.99 6.03 12.28
C LYS A 68 -31.80 7.20 11.32
N MET A 69 -30.58 7.71 11.14
CA MET A 69 -30.32 8.81 10.19
C MET A 69 -30.49 8.35 8.75
N LEU A 70 -29.99 7.17 8.40
CA LEU A 70 -30.13 6.63 7.04
C LEU A 70 -31.59 6.35 6.69
N ARG A 71 -32.41 5.84 7.63
CA ARG A 71 -33.86 5.72 7.45
C ARG A 71 -34.53 7.05 7.13
N ARG A 72 -34.19 8.13 7.86
CA ARG A 72 -34.75 9.46 7.59
C ARG A 72 -34.39 9.99 6.22
N ILE A 73 -33.19 9.69 5.74
CA ILE A 73 -32.75 10.05 4.37
C ILE A 73 -33.52 9.22 3.34
N ALA A 74 -33.73 7.92 3.60
CA ALA A 74 -34.51 7.03 2.75
C ALA A 74 -35.98 7.48 2.64
N ASP A 75 -36.60 7.78 3.78
CA ASP A 75 -37.97 8.29 3.85
C ASP A 75 -38.12 9.61 3.06
N ALA A 76 -37.13 10.50 3.16
CA ALA A 76 -37.15 11.78 2.43
C ALA A 76 -36.98 11.62 0.91
N LEU A 77 -36.34 10.54 0.45
CA LEU A 77 -36.16 10.22 -0.97
C LEU A 77 -37.22 9.25 -1.51
N SER A 78 -38.14 8.77 -0.67
CA SER A 78 -39.06 7.68 -1.00
C SER A 78 -38.34 6.41 -1.51
N LEU A 79 -37.17 6.13 -0.96
CA LEU A 79 -36.39 4.93 -1.27
C LEU A 79 -36.55 3.88 -0.15
N PRO A 80 -36.54 2.58 -0.49
CA PRO A 80 -36.40 1.54 0.53
C PRO A 80 -35.05 1.69 1.24
N TYR A 81 -35.03 1.34 2.53
CA TYR A 81 -33.84 1.52 3.38
C TYR A 81 -32.62 0.75 2.83
N GLU A 82 -32.87 -0.42 2.26
CA GLU A 82 -31.89 -1.32 1.64
C GLU A 82 -31.16 -0.66 0.45
N GLU A 83 -31.79 0.31 -0.23
CA GLU A 83 -31.15 1.03 -1.32
C GLU A 83 -30.31 2.24 -0.85
N VAL A 84 -30.56 2.70 0.37
CA VAL A 84 -29.87 3.82 1.00
C VAL A 84 -28.65 3.37 1.78
N ILE A 85 -28.63 2.12 2.23
CA ILE A 85 -27.44 1.50 2.79
C ILE A 85 -26.53 1.01 1.66
N SER A 86 -25.23 1.24 1.80
CA SER A 86 -24.26 0.57 0.96
C SER A 86 -23.96 -0.78 1.58
N ASP A 87 -24.35 -1.86 0.90
CA ASP A 87 -24.03 -3.25 1.26
C ASP A 87 -22.53 -3.58 1.07
N THR A 88 -21.72 -2.58 0.74
CA THR A 88 -20.27 -2.69 0.66
C THR A 88 -19.69 -2.78 2.08
N SER A 89 -19.89 -3.94 2.71
CA SER A 89 -18.96 -4.50 3.68
C SER A 89 -17.57 -4.47 3.05
N GLN A 90 -16.75 -3.47 3.40
CA GLN A 90 -15.32 -3.36 3.04
C GLN A 90 -14.90 -3.54 1.55
N LYS A 91 -15.82 -3.67 0.58
CA LYS A 91 -15.50 -4.22 -0.75
C LYS A 91 -15.06 -3.23 -1.82
N ASP A 92 -15.36 -1.94 -1.68
CA ASP A 92 -14.88 -0.93 -2.62
C ASP A 92 -13.50 -0.46 -2.19
N ASP A 93 -12.49 -1.25 -2.57
CA ASP A 93 -11.12 -0.78 -2.56
C ASP A 93 -11.06 0.40 -3.53
N GLN A 94 -10.90 1.63 -3.01
CA GLN A 94 -10.78 2.83 -3.84
C GLN A 94 -9.59 2.77 -4.81
N PHE A 95 -8.69 1.79 -4.63
CA PHE A 95 -7.70 1.41 -5.62
C PHE A 95 -8.34 1.10 -6.99
N ASP A 96 -9.58 0.61 -7.06
CA ASP A 96 -10.26 0.34 -8.32
C ASP A 96 -10.70 1.62 -9.07
N ALA A 97 -10.73 2.78 -8.40
CA ALA A 97 -11.03 4.09 -9.01
C ALA A 97 -9.77 4.83 -9.53
N TRP A 98 -8.63 4.13 -9.59
CA TRP A 98 -7.25 4.63 -9.71
C TRP A 98 -6.87 5.61 -10.82
N PRO A 99 -7.49 5.64 -12.02
CA PRO A 99 -6.98 6.53 -13.07
C PRO A 99 -7.21 8.02 -12.81
N TRP A 100 -8.25 8.40 -12.07
CA TRP A 100 -8.76 9.78 -12.16
C TRP A 100 -8.32 10.70 -11.00
N SER A 101 -8.04 10.17 -9.81
CA SER A 101 -7.60 10.96 -8.64
C SER A 101 -6.13 11.43 -8.75
N LEU A 102 -5.29 10.68 -9.46
CA LEU A 102 -3.86 10.95 -9.57
C LEU A 102 -3.54 12.23 -10.35
N SER A 103 -4.34 12.61 -11.35
CA SER A 103 -4.08 13.79 -12.20
C SER A 103 -3.87 15.09 -11.41
N GLN A 104 -4.66 15.33 -10.36
CA GLN A 104 -4.52 16.52 -9.49
C GLN A 104 -3.33 16.39 -8.53
N PHE A 105 -3.06 15.19 -8.01
CA PHE A 105 -1.96 14.95 -7.09
C PHE A 105 -0.60 15.09 -7.80
N ILE A 106 -0.48 14.54 -9.02
CA ILE A 106 0.71 14.57 -9.86
C ILE A 106 1.15 16.00 -10.19
N GLN A 107 0.19 16.88 -10.50
CA GLN A 107 0.49 18.28 -10.83
C GLN A 107 1.13 19.04 -9.66
N SER A 108 0.88 18.63 -8.42
CA SER A 108 1.40 19.29 -7.22
C SER A 108 2.74 18.74 -6.72
N LYS A 109 3.14 17.51 -7.11
CA LYS A 109 4.33 16.83 -6.60
C LYS A 109 5.15 16.20 -7.71
N THR A 110 6.16 16.93 -8.17
CA THR A 110 7.03 16.50 -9.27
C THR A 110 8.17 15.57 -8.85
N VAL A 111 8.51 15.51 -7.55
CA VAL A 111 9.66 14.77 -7.00
C VAL A 111 9.28 14.25 -5.61
N PRO A 112 9.47 12.95 -5.30
CA PRO A 112 9.38 12.44 -3.93
C PRO A 112 10.17 13.31 -2.93
N SER A 113 9.58 13.58 -1.76
CA SER A 113 10.27 14.32 -0.68
C SER A 113 11.39 13.49 -0.06
N ASP A 114 12.30 14.12 0.68
CA ASP A 114 13.37 13.41 1.38
C ASP A 114 12.83 12.38 2.39
N GLU A 115 11.66 12.65 2.98
CA GLU A 115 10.91 11.77 3.89
C GLU A 115 10.42 10.48 3.22
N ALA A 116 10.36 10.45 1.88
CA ALA A 116 9.98 9.27 1.10
C ALA A 116 11.10 8.21 1.07
N PHE A 117 12.27 8.50 1.63
CA PHE A 117 13.41 7.58 1.67
C PHE A 117 13.79 7.22 3.10
N CYS A 118 14.27 6.00 3.28
CA CYS A 118 14.88 5.60 4.56
C CYS A 118 16.16 6.42 4.77
N GLU A 119 16.34 6.94 5.98
CA GLU A 119 17.47 7.82 6.29
C GLU A 119 18.77 7.05 6.55
N ASN A 120 18.63 5.89 7.18
CA ASN A 120 19.71 5.04 7.63
C ASN A 120 19.22 3.59 7.76
N GLU A 121 20.12 2.69 8.14
CA GLU A 121 19.83 1.26 8.23
C GLU A 121 18.77 0.92 9.29
N ALA A 122 18.80 1.59 10.45
CA ALA A 122 17.80 1.37 11.49
C ALA A 122 16.39 1.81 11.03
N ASP A 123 16.32 2.92 10.28
CA ASP A 123 15.08 3.37 9.65
C ASP A 123 14.57 2.34 8.61
N ALA A 124 15.48 1.80 7.79
CA ALA A 124 15.14 0.76 6.82
C ALA A 124 14.61 -0.52 7.50
N CYS A 125 15.28 -1.02 8.54
CA CYS A 125 14.79 -2.16 9.34
C CYS A 125 13.38 -1.90 9.90
N GLY A 126 13.16 -0.72 10.49
CA GLY A 126 11.85 -0.34 11.02
C GLY A 126 10.75 -0.30 9.94
N VAL A 127 11.09 0.16 8.74
CA VAL A 127 10.19 0.14 7.57
C VAL A 127 9.88 -1.30 7.14
N ILE A 128 10.90 -2.16 7.01
CA ILE A 128 10.75 -3.57 6.61
C ILE A 128 9.88 -4.33 7.63
N GLN A 129 10.09 -4.09 8.93
CA GLN A 129 9.24 -4.66 9.96
C GLN A 129 7.78 -4.21 9.82
N ARG A 130 7.53 -2.90 9.64
CA ARG A 130 6.17 -2.38 9.44
C ARG A 130 5.53 -2.94 8.16
N MET A 131 6.30 -3.14 7.09
CA MET A 131 5.81 -3.79 5.88
C MET A 131 5.33 -5.22 6.18
N ARG A 132 6.14 -6.01 6.90
CA ARG A 132 5.78 -7.37 7.30
C ARG A 132 4.53 -7.40 8.15
N ASP A 133 4.45 -6.55 9.16
CA ASP A 133 3.29 -6.45 10.06
C ASP A 133 2.01 -6.13 9.28
N SER A 134 2.12 -5.27 8.27
CA SER A 134 0.99 -4.79 7.47
C SER A 134 0.37 -5.89 6.61
N TRP A 135 1.19 -6.81 6.09
CA TRP A 135 0.70 -7.95 5.32
C TRP A 135 -0.31 -8.78 6.10
N ARG A 136 -0.05 -9.05 7.39
CA ARG A 136 -0.96 -9.82 8.24
C ARG A 136 -2.37 -9.22 8.30
N MET A 137 -2.52 -7.89 8.21
CA MET A 137 -3.86 -7.27 8.18
C MET A 137 -4.68 -7.65 6.97
N HIS A 138 -4.05 -7.86 5.83
CA HIS A 138 -4.78 -8.26 4.62
C HIS A 138 -5.35 -9.67 4.74
N LEU A 139 -4.88 -10.46 5.70
CA LEU A 139 -5.38 -11.80 6.01
C LEU A 139 -6.38 -11.79 7.18
N ASP A 140 -6.19 -10.92 8.17
CA ASP A 140 -7.07 -10.82 9.36
C ASP A 140 -8.46 -10.22 9.04
N GLY A 141 -8.65 -9.63 7.86
CA GLY A 141 -9.85 -8.86 7.48
C GLY A 141 -11.03 -9.65 6.92
N SER A 142 -10.94 -10.97 6.77
CA SER A 142 -12.00 -11.80 6.17
C SER A 142 -12.17 -13.13 6.91
N ASP A 143 -13.42 -13.61 7.01
CA ASP A 143 -13.68 -14.99 7.40
C ASP A 143 -12.96 -15.92 6.40
N PRO A 144 -12.01 -16.76 6.86
CA PRO A 144 -11.13 -17.47 5.95
C PRO A 144 -11.93 -18.48 5.12
N THR A 145 -12.01 -18.19 3.82
CA THR A 145 -12.42 -19.15 2.79
C THR A 145 -11.35 -20.24 2.63
N GLU A 146 -11.63 -21.30 1.87
CA GLU A 146 -10.60 -22.33 1.59
C GLU A 146 -9.38 -21.72 0.87
N ASP A 147 -9.59 -20.74 -0.01
CA ASP A 147 -8.51 -20.01 -0.69
C ASP A 147 -7.64 -19.21 0.30
N ASP A 148 -8.23 -18.71 1.39
CA ASP A 148 -7.50 -17.96 2.42
C ASP A 148 -6.53 -18.85 3.22
N ARG A 149 -6.79 -20.17 3.29
CA ARG A 149 -5.90 -21.11 3.99
C ARG A 149 -4.53 -21.18 3.33
N LEU A 150 -4.45 -21.02 2.00
CA LEU A 150 -3.18 -20.99 1.28
C LEU A 150 -2.35 -19.77 1.70
N PHE A 151 -2.97 -18.59 1.74
CA PHE A 151 -2.27 -17.36 2.13
C PHE A 151 -1.85 -17.37 3.60
N VAL A 152 -2.68 -17.89 4.50
CA VAL A 152 -2.34 -18.05 5.92
C VAL A 152 -1.17 -19.03 6.11
N ALA A 153 -1.14 -20.13 5.35
CA ALA A 153 -0.04 -21.09 5.40
C ALA A 153 1.28 -20.47 4.89
N ALA A 154 1.21 -19.70 3.80
CA ALA A 154 2.36 -18.98 3.25
C ALA A 154 2.88 -17.89 4.21
N ASP A 155 1.98 -17.13 4.84
CA ASP A 155 2.32 -16.13 5.86
C ASP A 155 3.05 -16.75 7.05
N LYS A 156 2.59 -17.93 7.50
CA LYS A 156 3.27 -18.68 8.55
C LYS A 156 4.70 -19.06 8.16
N LYS A 157 4.90 -19.62 6.96
CA LYS A 157 6.25 -19.96 6.44
C LYS A 157 7.15 -18.72 6.38
N LEU A 158 6.60 -17.59 5.95
CA LEU A 158 7.36 -16.35 5.88
C LEU A 158 7.77 -15.84 7.28
N ASN A 159 6.89 -15.99 8.29
CA ASN A 159 7.23 -15.68 9.69
C ASN A 159 8.33 -16.58 10.24
N GLU A 160 8.33 -17.87 9.89
CA GLU A 160 9.41 -18.80 10.26
C GLU A 160 10.76 -18.38 9.65
N ARG A 161 10.75 -17.61 8.55
CA ARG A 161 11.93 -17.09 7.85
C ARG A 161 12.10 -15.57 7.98
N TYR A 162 11.54 -14.96 9.02
CA TYR A 162 11.53 -13.50 9.15
C TYR A 162 12.94 -12.87 9.11
N GLY A 163 13.94 -13.50 9.74
CA GLY A 163 15.33 -13.00 9.67
C GLY A 163 15.85 -12.93 8.23
N SER A 164 15.65 -13.98 7.42
CA SER A 164 16.03 -13.98 6.00
C SER A 164 15.24 -12.94 5.19
N TYR A 165 13.98 -12.71 5.53
CA TYR A 165 13.17 -11.65 4.92
C TYR A 165 13.78 -10.28 5.19
N GLU A 166 14.10 -9.96 6.45
CA GLU A 166 14.72 -8.70 6.83
C GLU A 166 16.09 -8.50 6.17
N ASP A 167 16.96 -9.51 6.27
CA ASP A 167 18.31 -9.49 5.69
C ASP A 167 18.28 -9.22 4.19
N ARG A 168 17.33 -9.82 3.47
CA ARG A 168 17.16 -9.61 2.03
C ARG A 168 16.83 -8.15 1.72
N TYR A 169 15.75 -7.59 2.27
CA TYR A 169 15.37 -6.22 1.95
C TYR A 169 16.43 -5.22 2.40
N LEU A 170 17.14 -5.50 3.50
CA LEU A 170 18.23 -4.66 3.96
C LEU A 170 19.41 -4.69 2.98
N ALA A 171 19.78 -5.88 2.46
CA ALA A 171 20.81 -6.01 1.44
C ALA A 171 20.42 -5.30 0.13
N VAL A 172 19.17 -5.44 -0.31
CA VAL A 172 18.62 -4.72 -1.46
C VAL A 172 18.71 -3.21 -1.24
N TRP A 173 18.22 -2.70 -0.10
CA TRP A 173 18.21 -1.28 0.21
C TRP A 173 19.62 -0.67 0.30
N ARG A 174 20.58 -1.39 0.91
CA ARG A 174 21.98 -0.91 1.01
C ARG A 174 22.60 -0.63 -0.35
N ARG A 175 22.29 -1.45 -1.36
CA ARG A 175 22.85 -1.33 -2.72
C ARG A 175 21.97 -0.47 -3.64
N HIS A 176 20.64 -0.58 -3.51
CA HIS A 176 19.64 0.07 -4.35
C HIS A 176 18.58 0.75 -3.47
N PRO A 177 18.92 1.85 -2.76
CA PRO A 177 18.00 2.48 -1.80
C PRO A 177 16.71 2.99 -2.45
N GLN A 178 16.73 3.30 -3.75
CA GLN A 178 15.57 3.71 -4.54
C GLN A 178 14.53 2.60 -4.75
N SER A 179 14.91 1.34 -4.53
CA SER A 179 14.01 0.20 -4.63
C SER A 179 13.01 0.14 -3.47
N ILE A 180 13.23 0.86 -2.37
CA ILE A 180 12.26 0.99 -1.28
C ILE A 180 11.86 2.47 -1.17
N LEU A 181 10.59 2.78 -1.43
CA LEU A 181 10.06 4.14 -1.36
C LEU A 181 8.88 4.21 -0.39
N LEU A 182 8.88 5.22 0.45
CA LEU A 182 7.87 5.44 1.47
C LEU A 182 6.76 6.34 0.93
N ALA A 183 5.52 5.92 1.18
CA ALA A 183 4.33 6.72 0.92
C ALA A 183 4.21 7.78 2.01
N ALA A 184 4.64 9.02 1.74
CA ALA A 184 4.66 10.10 2.73
C ALA A 184 3.82 11.32 2.33
N ALA A 185 3.03 11.85 3.28
CA ALA A 185 2.39 13.16 3.14
C ALA A 185 2.15 13.82 4.51
N ASP A 186 2.23 15.14 4.55
CA ASP A 186 2.03 15.95 5.76
C ASP A 186 2.98 15.55 6.91
N GLY A 187 4.25 15.23 6.59
CA GLY A 187 5.26 14.81 7.57
C GLY A 187 5.05 13.40 8.15
N LYS A 188 4.16 12.61 7.57
CA LYS A 188 3.82 11.25 8.02
C LYS A 188 4.05 10.23 6.93
N ARG A 189 4.51 9.04 7.33
CA ARG A 189 4.69 7.86 6.47
C ARG A 189 3.51 6.91 6.64
N TYR A 190 2.78 6.69 5.57
CA TYR A 190 1.55 5.90 5.52
C TYR A 190 1.73 4.49 4.98
N GLY A 191 2.86 4.20 4.34
CA GLY A 191 3.13 2.92 3.73
C GLY A 191 4.50 2.88 3.07
N ALA A 192 4.78 1.79 2.39
CA ALA A 192 5.98 1.62 1.58
C ALA A 192 5.68 0.78 0.34
N SER A 193 6.42 1.05 -0.72
CA SER A 193 6.46 0.24 -1.93
C SER A 193 7.89 -0.24 -2.20
N VAL A 194 7.99 -1.45 -2.74
CA VAL A 194 9.24 -2.05 -3.19
C VAL A 194 9.11 -2.44 -4.66
N VAL A 195 9.95 -1.82 -5.48
CA VAL A 195 10.04 -2.08 -6.92
C VAL A 195 11.49 -2.36 -7.26
N LEU A 196 11.73 -3.49 -7.94
CA LEU A 196 13.07 -3.98 -8.25
C LEU A 196 13.27 -3.93 -9.78
N PRO A 197 14.17 -3.10 -10.32
CA PRO A 197 14.61 -3.21 -11.70
C PRO A 197 15.55 -4.41 -11.81
N VAL A 198 15.08 -5.52 -12.36
CA VAL A 198 15.83 -6.78 -12.33
C VAL A 198 16.46 -7.09 -13.67
N THR A 199 17.47 -7.97 -13.66
CA THR A 199 17.98 -8.59 -14.89
C THR A 199 16.91 -9.44 -15.59
N ASP A 200 17.06 -9.63 -16.90
CA ASP A 200 16.18 -10.52 -17.69
C ASP A 200 16.13 -11.93 -17.08
N SER A 201 17.29 -12.46 -16.66
CA SER A 201 17.36 -13.79 -16.06
C SER A 201 16.60 -13.91 -14.75
N ALA A 202 16.64 -12.90 -13.89
CA ALA A 202 15.87 -12.90 -12.65
C ALA A 202 14.36 -12.74 -12.91
N TYR A 203 13.98 -11.89 -13.87
CA TYR A 203 12.59 -11.71 -14.28
C TYR A 203 11.97 -13.03 -14.78
N GLU A 204 12.59 -13.67 -15.77
CA GLU A 204 12.05 -14.89 -16.37
C GLU A 204 11.99 -16.04 -15.34
N ARG A 205 13.03 -16.20 -14.51
CA ARG A 205 13.02 -17.20 -13.43
C ARG A 205 11.87 -16.97 -12.43
N LEU A 206 11.60 -15.72 -12.05
CA LEU A 206 10.48 -15.41 -11.14
C LEU A 206 9.15 -15.68 -11.85
N ARG A 207 8.97 -15.15 -13.07
CA ARG A 207 7.74 -15.29 -13.87
C ARG A 207 7.36 -16.75 -14.09
N ASP A 208 8.35 -17.59 -14.41
CA ASP A 208 8.17 -19.01 -14.69
C ASP A 208 8.03 -19.85 -13.40
N GLY A 209 8.06 -19.24 -12.21
CA GLY A 209 7.94 -19.93 -10.93
C GLY A 209 9.15 -20.79 -10.56
N VAL A 210 10.33 -20.48 -11.11
CA VAL A 210 11.59 -21.17 -10.79
C VAL A 210 12.18 -20.69 -9.47
N ILE A 211 12.01 -19.40 -9.16
CA ILE A 211 12.49 -18.79 -7.92
C ILE A 211 11.37 -18.03 -7.20
N SER A 212 11.54 -17.80 -5.91
CA SER A 212 10.69 -16.93 -5.09
C SER A 212 11.15 -15.48 -5.15
N PHE A 213 10.29 -14.53 -4.76
CA PHE A 213 10.71 -13.15 -4.48
C PHE A 213 11.88 -13.12 -3.49
N MET A 214 11.89 -14.05 -2.51
CA MET A 214 12.95 -14.17 -1.50
C MET A 214 14.34 -14.50 -2.08
N ASP A 215 14.39 -15.07 -3.28
CA ASP A 215 15.64 -15.47 -3.94
C ASP A 215 16.24 -14.36 -4.81
N ILE A 216 15.50 -13.28 -5.07
CA ILE A 216 16.02 -12.10 -5.79
C ILE A 216 16.92 -11.33 -4.84
N GLY A 217 18.23 -11.36 -5.14
CA GLY A 217 19.27 -10.70 -4.36
C GLY A 217 19.75 -9.39 -4.98
N PRO A 218 20.69 -8.68 -4.30
CA PRO A 218 21.23 -7.42 -4.82
C PRO A 218 21.98 -7.55 -6.15
N ASP A 219 22.47 -8.73 -6.50
CA ASP A 219 23.17 -8.97 -7.78
C ASP A 219 22.19 -9.16 -8.96
N ASP A 220 20.92 -9.44 -8.68
CA ASP A 220 19.86 -9.53 -9.68
C ASP A 220 19.28 -8.14 -10.03
N ILE A 221 19.65 -7.09 -9.29
CA ILE A 221 19.07 -5.75 -9.38
C ILE A 221 20.02 -4.81 -10.15
N LEU A 222 19.43 -4.04 -11.07
CA LEU A 222 20.07 -3.04 -11.91
C LEU A 222 19.80 -1.63 -11.38
N ASP A 223 20.37 -0.61 -12.02
CA ASP A 223 19.99 0.78 -11.74
C ASP A 223 18.63 1.13 -12.38
N GLU A 224 18.43 0.68 -13.63
CA GLU A 224 17.23 0.83 -14.45
C GLU A 224 17.04 -0.48 -15.25
N SER A 225 15.79 -0.88 -15.55
CA SER A 225 15.48 -2.08 -16.35
C SER A 225 14.11 -1.96 -17.03
N GLN A 226 13.92 -2.60 -18.18
CA GLN A 226 12.56 -2.79 -18.74
C GLN A 226 11.77 -3.90 -18.05
N ASN A 227 12.43 -4.68 -17.19
CA ASN A 227 11.86 -5.77 -16.43
C ASN A 227 11.81 -5.37 -14.95
N LEU A 228 10.62 -5.05 -14.45
CA LEU A 228 10.43 -4.68 -13.05
C LEU A 228 9.74 -5.81 -12.26
N VAL A 229 10.10 -5.94 -10.98
CA VAL A 229 9.33 -6.70 -10.00
C VAL A 229 8.64 -5.73 -9.05
N LEU A 230 7.30 -5.70 -9.06
CA LEU A 230 6.52 -5.05 -8.00
C LEU A 230 6.42 -6.04 -6.84
N ASP A 231 7.40 -5.97 -5.95
CA ASP A 231 7.59 -6.91 -4.85
C ASP A 231 6.59 -6.64 -3.71
N SER A 232 6.42 -5.37 -3.33
CA SER A 232 5.53 -5.00 -2.24
C SER A 232 4.91 -3.62 -2.44
N ALA A 233 3.67 -3.44 -1.99
CA ALA A 233 3.01 -2.14 -1.84
C ALA A 233 2.02 -2.24 -0.69
N VAL A 234 2.38 -1.69 0.47
CA VAL A 234 1.68 -1.92 1.73
C VAL A 234 1.45 -0.64 2.50
N GLU A 235 0.34 -0.61 3.22
CA GLU A 235 -0.14 0.49 4.05
C GLU A 235 0.18 0.17 5.51
N PHE A 236 0.78 1.10 6.24
CA PHE A 236 1.17 0.87 7.63
C PHE A 236 -0.03 0.97 8.58
N LYS A 237 -0.13 0.05 9.55
CA LYS A 237 -1.26 -0.01 10.50
C LYS A 237 -1.43 1.27 11.32
N ASP A 238 -0.30 1.86 11.70
CA ASP A 238 -0.18 3.03 12.57
C ASP A 238 -0.41 4.36 11.82
N ALA A 239 -0.79 4.30 10.54
CA ALA A 239 -1.26 5.44 9.76
C ALA A 239 -2.57 6.10 10.28
N GLY A 240 -3.11 5.59 11.39
CA GLY A 240 -4.39 5.96 11.97
C GLY A 240 -4.66 7.47 12.01
N GLY A 241 -5.90 7.84 11.69
CA GLY A 241 -6.39 9.22 11.73
C GLY A 241 -6.28 10.00 10.41
N SER A 242 -5.52 9.51 9.43
CA SER A 242 -5.56 10.07 8.07
C SER A 242 -6.75 9.54 7.28
N ALA A 243 -7.27 10.37 6.37
CA ALA A 243 -8.32 9.93 5.48
C ALA A 243 -7.75 8.88 4.51
N TRP A 244 -8.44 7.73 4.38
CA TRP A 244 -8.00 6.58 3.58
C TRP A 244 -7.47 6.95 2.19
N TYR A 245 -8.18 7.82 1.47
CA TYR A 245 -7.76 8.25 0.13
C TYR A 245 -6.34 8.86 0.12
N LYS A 246 -5.93 9.58 1.18
CA LYS A 246 -4.56 10.11 1.27
C LYS A 246 -3.51 9.00 1.35
N VAL A 247 -3.82 7.95 2.11
CA VAL A 247 -2.93 6.79 2.26
C VAL A 247 -2.78 6.11 0.91
N THR A 248 -3.90 5.75 0.28
CA THR A 248 -3.93 5.12 -1.03
C THR A 248 -3.26 5.98 -2.10
N ASP A 249 -3.61 7.27 -2.23
CA ASP A 249 -3.01 8.19 -3.21
C ASP A 249 -1.49 8.31 -3.01
N SER A 250 -1.02 8.40 -1.76
CA SER A 250 0.41 8.50 -1.47
C SER A 250 1.19 7.22 -1.80
N LEU A 251 0.59 6.05 -1.57
CA LEU A 251 1.20 4.77 -1.92
C LEU A 251 1.24 4.56 -3.44
N SER A 252 0.14 4.92 -4.11
CA SER A 252 0.05 4.91 -5.57
C SER A 252 1.12 5.79 -6.19
N TYR A 253 1.24 7.02 -5.69
CA TYR A 253 2.29 7.95 -6.09
C TYR A 253 3.68 7.35 -5.93
N ALA A 254 3.96 6.67 -4.80
CA ALA A 254 5.25 6.04 -4.57
C ALA A 254 5.55 4.94 -5.60
N VAL A 255 4.58 4.06 -5.87
CA VAL A 255 4.70 3.01 -6.91
C VAL A 255 4.96 3.62 -8.29
N PHE A 256 4.17 4.61 -8.73
CA PHE A 256 4.35 5.24 -10.03
C PHE A 256 5.68 5.99 -10.15
N CYS A 257 6.12 6.66 -9.07
CA CYS A 257 7.44 7.28 -9.04
C CYS A 257 8.53 6.22 -9.21
N GLN A 258 8.44 5.08 -8.53
CA GLN A 258 9.42 4.01 -8.67
C GLN A 258 9.39 3.40 -10.08
N ILE A 259 8.22 3.11 -10.65
CA ILE A 259 8.14 2.63 -12.04
C ILE A 259 8.83 3.63 -12.98
N ALA A 260 8.51 4.91 -12.85
CA ALA A 260 9.10 5.96 -13.67
C ALA A 260 10.60 6.18 -13.43
N MET A 261 11.11 5.89 -12.23
CA MET A 261 12.51 6.06 -11.87
C MET A 261 13.38 4.87 -12.25
N LEU A 262 12.80 3.67 -12.24
CA LEU A 262 13.52 2.39 -12.32
C LEU A 262 13.32 1.71 -13.68
N SER A 263 12.37 2.19 -14.50
CA SER A 263 12.24 1.77 -15.90
C SER A 263 13.20 2.55 -16.81
N ILE A 264 13.64 1.90 -17.89
CA ILE A 264 14.40 2.56 -18.96
C ILE A 264 13.44 3.43 -19.78
N ASP A 265 12.31 2.85 -20.20
CA ASP A 265 11.19 3.57 -20.79
C ASP A 265 9.88 2.80 -20.54
N PRO A 266 8.99 3.31 -19.67
CA PRO A 266 7.74 2.62 -19.33
C PRO A 266 6.70 2.62 -20.48
N MET A 267 7.00 3.30 -21.60
CA MET A 267 6.18 3.26 -22.83
C MET A 267 6.72 2.32 -23.90
N ALA A 268 7.91 1.76 -23.72
CA ALA A 268 8.43 0.83 -24.70
C ALA A 268 7.56 -0.44 -24.76
N GLU A 269 7.45 -1.02 -25.95
CA GLU A 269 6.66 -2.23 -26.18
C GLU A 269 7.17 -3.44 -25.39
N ASP A 270 8.45 -3.41 -25.00
CA ASP A 270 9.12 -4.44 -24.21
C ASP A 270 9.11 -4.15 -22.70
N PHE A 271 8.40 -3.12 -22.24
CA PHE A 271 8.23 -2.85 -20.82
C PHE A 271 7.33 -3.91 -20.18
N ARG A 272 7.85 -4.57 -19.14
CA ARG A 272 7.18 -5.67 -18.43
C ARG A 272 7.31 -5.52 -16.93
N MET A 273 6.29 -5.94 -16.20
CA MET A 273 6.37 -6.07 -14.75
C MET A 273 5.81 -7.40 -14.28
N VAL A 274 6.39 -7.95 -13.23
CA VAL A 274 5.87 -9.14 -12.55
C VAL A 274 5.63 -8.83 -11.07
N SER A 275 4.60 -9.43 -10.50
CA SER A 275 4.24 -9.36 -9.10
C SER A 275 3.65 -10.71 -8.67
N PHE A 276 3.17 -10.81 -7.43
CA PHE A 276 2.56 -12.01 -6.91
C PHE A 276 1.40 -11.68 -5.97
N GLY A 277 0.34 -12.47 -6.07
CA GLY A 277 -0.87 -12.35 -5.29
C GLY A 277 -0.68 -12.86 -3.87
N ALA A 278 -0.31 -11.97 -2.96
CA ALA A 278 -0.04 -12.29 -1.56
C ALA A 278 -1.31 -12.45 -0.67
N SER A 279 -2.47 -12.06 -1.20
CA SER A 279 -3.80 -12.18 -0.59
C SER A 279 -4.87 -11.89 -1.66
N PRO A 280 -6.17 -12.21 -1.42
CA PRO A 280 -7.23 -11.88 -2.38
C PRO A 280 -7.36 -10.38 -2.65
N ILE A 281 -7.14 -9.54 -1.62
CA ILE A 281 -7.14 -8.08 -1.76
C ILE A 281 -5.99 -7.63 -2.66
N ASN A 282 -4.79 -8.18 -2.45
CA ASN A 282 -3.63 -7.84 -3.25
C ASN A 282 -3.81 -8.26 -4.72
N ILE A 283 -4.37 -9.45 -5.00
CA ILE A 283 -4.71 -9.89 -6.36
C ILE A 283 -5.68 -8.91 -7.03
N ARG A 284 -6.71 -8.45 -6.31
CA ARG A 284 -7.66 -7.45 -6.84
C ARG A 284 -6.96 -6.14 -7.21
N ARG A 285 -6.10 -5.63 -6.32
CA ARG A 285 -5.28 -4.43 -6.56
C ARG A 285 -4.37 -4.58 -7.79
N LEU A 286 -3.72 -5.73 -7.95
CA LEU A 286 -2.90 -6.02 -9.12
C LEU A 286 -3.74 -6.00 -10.41
N LYS A 287 -4.92 -6.64 -10.40
CA LYS A 287 -5.84 -6.65 -11.54
C LYS A 287 -6.39 -5.26 -11.91
N SER A 288 -6.61 -4.37 -10.95
CA SER A 288 -7.09 -3.01 -11.25
C SER A 288 -6.04 -2.11 -11.90
N ILE A 289 -4.76 -2.48 -11.84
CA ILE A 289 -3.66 -1.71 -12.45
C ILE A 289 -3.08 -2.36 -13.70
N GLY A 290 -3.71 -3.46 -14.17
CA GLY A 290 -3.42 -4.10 -15.44
C GLY A 290 -2.62 -5.41 -15.34
N PHE A 291 -2.38 -5.95 -14.15
CA PHE A 291 -1.77 -7.28 -14.03
C PHE A 291 -2.79 -8.39 -14.29
N GLN A 292 -2.31 -9.50 -14.84
CA GLN A 292 -3.07 -10.73 -15.05
C GLN A 292 -2.31 -11.91 -14.43
N GLU A 293 -3.02 -12.96 -14.03
CA GLU A 293 -2.39 -14.18 -13.51
C GLU A 293 -1.73 -14.98 -14.65
N CYS A 294 -0.49 -15.43 -14.44
CA CYS A 294 0.30 -16.15 -15.45
C CYS A 294 0.00 -17.67 -15.51
N GLY A 295 -0.83 -18.17 -14.59
CA GLY A 295 -1.02 -19.61 -14.39
C GLY A 295 0.16 -20.32 -13.70
N THR A 296 1.20 -19.58 -13.32
CA THR A 296 2.33 -20.05 -12.51
C THR A 296 2.16 -19.64 -11.06
N THR A 297 2.75 -20.43 -10.16
CA THR A 297 2.80 -20.11 -8.73
C THR A 297 4.24 -20.06 -8.27
N MET A 298 4.48 -19.23 -7.27
CA MET A 298 5.78 -19.07 -6.66
C MET A 298 6.16 -20.30 -5.85
N PRO A 299 7.41 -20.80 -5.95
CA PRO A 299 7.86 -21.92 -5.14
C PRO A 299 7.80 -21.55 -3.65
N GLU A 300 7.70 -22.57 -2.80
CA GLU A 300 7.62 -22.49 -1.32
C GLU A 300 6.33 -21.87 -0.76
N PHE A 301 5.90 -20.73 -1.30
CA PHE A 301 4.77 -19.94 -0.80
C PHE A 301 3.46 -20.19 -1.57
N ASN A 302 3.54 -20.72 -2.79
CA ASN A 302 2.41 -20.95 -3.69
C ASN A 302 1.60 -19.68 -4.02
N PHE A 303 2.18 -18.49 -3.92
CA PHE A 303 1.51 -17.27 -4.36
C PHE A 303 1.32 -17.30 -5.88
N PRO A 304 0.12 -16.99 -6.41
CA PRO A 304 -0.06 -16.86 -7.85
C PRO A 304 0.81 -15.71 -8.37
N ILE A 305 1.54 -15.96 -9.44
CA ILE A 305 2.35 -14.93 -10.10
C ILE A 305 1.45 -14.17 -11.07
N CYS A 306 1.59 -12.84 -11.06
CA CYS A 306 0.87 -11.95 -11.94
C CYS A 306 1.84 -11.15 -12.81
N GLU A 307 1.53 -10.99 -14.09
CA GLU A 307 2.33 -10.23 -15.05
C GLU A 307 1.53 -9.05 -15.60
N PHE A 308 2.24 -7.95 -15.78
CA PHE A 308 1.83 -6.78 -16.54
C PHE A 308 2.60 -6.82 -17.86
N ALA A 309 1.89 -7.08 -18.96
CA ALA A 309 2.46 -7.06 -20.30
C ALA A 309 1.53 -6.31 -21.26
N GLN A 310 2.09 -5.44 -22.10
CA GLN A 310 1.30 -4.69 -23.09
C GLN A 310 0.77 -5.57 -24.24
N GLN A 311 1.42 -6.69 -24.51
CA GLN A 311 1.02 -7.62 -25.56
C GLN A 311 -0.07 -8.56 -25.04
N HIS A 312 -1.31 -8.10 -25.05
CA HIS A 312 -2.46 -8.96 -24.75
C HIS A 312 -3.09 -9.50 -26.04
N SER A 313 -3.46 -10.78 -25.99
CA SER A 313 -4.42 -11.40 -26.90
C SER A 313 -5.76 -10.66 -26.83
N ASP A 314 -6.47 -10.55 -27.95
CA ASP A 314 -7.66 -9.73 -28.26
C ASP A 314 -8.90 -9.78 -27.30
N GLU A 315 -8.79 -10.25 -26.06
CA GLU A 315 -9.93 -10.71 -25.26
C GLU A 315 -10.45 -9.80 -24.12
N SER A 316 -9.92 -8.58 -23.87
CA SER A 316 -10.75 -7.56 -23.17
C SER A 316 -10.26 -6.11 -23.31
N ASP A 317 -11.16 -5.23 -23.74
CA ASP A 317 -10.96 -3.77 -23.82
C ASP A 317 -10.55 -3.14 -22.46
N ASP A 318 -11.04 -3.69 -21.35
CA ASP A 318 -10.81 -3.14 -20.02
C ASP A 318 -9.36 -3.30 -19.53
N THR A 319 -8.72 -4.44 -19.81
CA THR A 319 -7.33 -4.65 -19.36
C THR A 319 -6.38 -3.77 -20.15
N TYR A 320 -6.57 -3.69 -21.47
CA TYR A 320 -5.78 -2.80 -22.33
C TYR A 320 -5.87 -1.35 -21.86
N THR A 321 -7.07 -0.88 -21.52
CA THR A 321 -7.28 0.47 -20.98
C THR A 321 -6.50 0.70 -19.69
N ARG A 322 -6.48 -0.27 -18.77
CA ARG A 322 -5.73 -0.18 -17.51
C ARG A 322 -4.23 -0.17 -17.72
N VAL A 323 -3.72 -1.09 -18.53
CA VAL A 323 -2.28 -1.17 -18.87
C VAL A 323 -1.80 0.12 -19.52
N SER A 324 -2.52 0.60 -20.55
CA SER A 324 -2.21 1.86 -21.22
C SER A 324 -2.22 3.06 -20.25
N THR A 325 -3.19 3.11 -19.34
CA THR A 325 -3.28 4.15 -18.31
C THR A 325 -2.08 4.11 -17.35
N THR A 326 -1.72 2.94 -16.84
CA THR A 326 -0.58 2.77 -15.93
C THR A 326 0.73 3.21 -16.59
N SER A 327 0.98 2.72 -17.81
CA SER A 327 2.16 3.07 -18.58
C SER A 327 2.18 4.57 -18.93
N HIS A 328 1.03 5.16 -19.27
CA HIS A 328 0.90 6.60 -19.54
C HIS A 328 1.27 7.45 -18.32
N TYR A 329 0.75 7.12 -17.13
CA TYR A 329 1.09 7.83 -15.91
C TYR A 329 2.57 7.69 -15.56
N ALA A 330 3.12 6.48 -15.64
CA ALA A 330 4.55 6.25 -15.44
C ALA A 330 5.40 7.11 -16.40
N HIS A 331 5.00 7.25 -17.67
CA HIS A 331 5.69 8.10 -18.63
C HIS A 331 5.64 9.59 -18.29
N LEU A 332 4.47 10.09 -17.84
CA LEU A 332 4.33 11.47 -17.36
C LEU A 332 5.32 11.76 -16.24
N PHE A 333 5.48 10.84 -15.30
CA PHE A 333 6.49 10.93 -14.25
C PHE A 333 7.91 10.84 -14.81
N HIS A 334 8.20 9.91 -15.74
CA HIS A 334 9.53 9.72 -16.29
C HIS A 334 10.10 11.02 -16.89
N ARG A 335 9.27 11.81 -17.60
CA ARG A 335 9.66 13.11 -18.15
C ARG A 335 10.03 14.14 -17.08
N VAL A 336 9.36 14.11 -15.94
CA VAL A 336 9.52 15.08 -14.85
C VAL A 336 10.67 14.69 -13.91
N VAL A 337 10.73 13.39 -13.59
CA VAL A 337 11.59 12.81 -12.55
C VAL A 337 12.95 12.45 -13.14
N GLY A 338 13.01 11.88 -14.34
CA GLY A 338 14.20 11.21 -14.88
C GLY A 338 15.47 12.06 -14.94
N SER A 339 15.40 13.37 -15.17
CA SER A 339 16.60 14.23 -15.22
C SER A 339 17.06 14.73 -13.84
N ARG A 340 16.11 15.05 -12.95
CA ARG A 340 16.40 15.61 -11.62
C ARG A 340 16.75 14.53 -10.60
N PHE A 341 16.07 13.39 -10.65
CA PHE A 341 16.27 12.31 -9.68
C PHE A 341 17.65 11.65 -9.81
N ARG A 342 18.11 11.41 -11.04
CA ARG A 342 19.47 10.92 -11.31
C ARG A 342 20.54 11.77 -10.62
N SER A 343 20.32 13.08 -10.48
CA SER A 343 21.24 13.98 -9.77
C SER A 343 21.13 13.91 -8.24
N VAL A 344 19.92 13.76 -7.68
CA VAL A 344 19.68 13.70 -6.23
C VAL A 344 20.12 12.36 -5.66
N THR A 345 19.77 11.25 -6.32
CA THR A 345 20.19 9.91 -5.90
C THR A 345 21.71 9.79 -5.96
N ARG A 346 22.36 10.26 -7.04
CA ARG A 346 23.83 10.31 -7.11
C ARG A 346 24.43 11.16 -5.98
N ARG A 347 23.87 12.34 -5.69
CA ARG A 347 24.35 13.17 -4.56
C ARG A 347 24.22 12.47 -3.22
N ARG A 348 23.12 11.74 -2.98
CA ARG A 348 22.88 11.05 -1.72
C ARG A 348 23.81 9.85 -1.55
N VAL A 349 24.01 9.06 -2.61
CA VAL A 349 25.00 7.98 -2.66
C VAL A 349 26.39 8.54 -2.35
N ILE A 350 26.80 9.61 -3.05
CA ILE A 350 28.09 10.28 -2.80
C ILE A 350 28.18 10.77 -1.35
N THR A 351 27.14 11.40 -0.81
CA THR A 351 27.14 11.92 0.57
C THR A 351 27.24 10.80 1.61
N ASN A 352 26.51 9.70 1.41
CA ASN A 352 26.57 8.54 2.30
C ASN A 352 27.94 7.85 2.22
N SER A 353 28.51 7.69 1.02
CA SER A 353 29.89 7.21 0.85
C SER A 353 30.88 8.13 1.55
N LEU A 354 30.76 9.46 1.38
CA LEU A 354 31.63 10.44 2.04
C LEU A 354 31.52 10.39 3.57
N ARG A 355 30.31 10.20 4.13
CA ARG A 355 30.12 10.01 5.59
C ARG A 355 30.76 8.71 6.07
N ALA A 356 30.63 7.62 5.32
CA ALA A 356 31.30 6.36 5.64
C ALA A 356 32.83 6.53 5.64
N PHE A 357 33.38 7.29 4.68
CA PHE A 357 34.81 7.63 4.66
C PHE A 357 35.23 8.56 5.81
N GLN A 358 34.38 9.50 6.24
CA GLN A 358 34.67 10.35 7.40
C GLN A 358 34.84 9.56 8.70
N CYS A 359 34.18 8.40 8.84
CA CYS A 359 34.42 7.50 9.98
C CYS A 359 35.76 6.76 9.91
N ILE A 360 36.35 6.61 8.71
CA ILE A 360 37.62 5.91 8.47
C ILE A 360 38.81 6.86 8.56
N VAL A 361 38.64 8.12 8.13
CA VAL A 361 39.64 9.17 8.33
C VAL A 361 39.65 9.49 9.82
N LYS A 362 40.60 8.88 10.55
CA LYS A 362 40.89 9.22 11.95
C LYS A 362 40.85 10.75 12.07
N PRO A 363 40.09 11.32 13.03
CA PRO A 363 40.21 12.74 13.31
C PRO A 363 41.70 13.01 13.52
N ALA A 364 42.24 13.99 12.79
CA ALA A 364 43.61 14.42 12.99
C ALA A 364 43.80 14.56 14.50
N SER A 365 44.74 13.79 15.06
CA SER A 365 45.05 13.86 16.48
C SER A 365 45.26 15.33 16.78
N ASP A 366 44.40 15.89 17.64
CA ASP A 366 44.51 17.27 18.05
C ASP A 366 45.81 17.35 18.87
N ASP A 367 46.92 17.64 18.19
CA ASP A 367 48.28 17.74 18.74
C ASP A 367 48.43 18.96 19.68
N ARG A 368 47.32 19.51 20.19
CA ARG A 368 47.28 20.57 21.20
C ARG A 368 47.48 20.04 22.62
N ALA A 369 48.35 19.04 22.79
CA ALA A 369 48.84 18.60 24.10
C ALA A 369 50.27 19.06 24.41
N TYR A 370 50.89 19.88 23.56
CA TYR A 370 52.24 20.42 23.77
C TYR A 370 52.24 21.95 23.71
N ASP A 371 51.76 22.61 24.78
CA ASP A 371 52.14 24.02 25.07
C ASP A 371 51.76 24.47 26.51
N SER A 372 51.82 23.57 27.50
CA SER A 372 51.64 23.95 28.93
C SER A 372 52.81 23.48 29.81
N ALA A 373 54.04 23.74 29.36
CA ALA A 373 55.23 23.54 30.18
C ALA A 373 56.35 24.53 29.83
N CYS A 374 56.13 25.83 30.05
CA CYS A 374 57.21 26.80 30.31
C CYS A 374 56.63 28.11 30.86
N SER A 375 56.33 28.13 32.16
CA SER A 375 56.20 29.35 32.95
C SER A 375 56.08 29.00 34.43
N VAL A 376 57.15 28.53 35.09
CA VAL A 376 57.53 28.90 36.48
C VAL A 376 59.01 28.56 36.68
N ALA A 377 59.74 29.57 37.19
CA ALA A 377 61.11 29.59 37.73
C ALA A 377 62.26 29.79 36.74
#